data_AF-A0A7S1T1I6-F1
#
_entry.id   AF-A0A7S1T1I6-F1
#
_cell.length_a   1.000
_cell.length_b   1.000
_cell.length_c   1.000
_cell.angle_alpha   90.00
_cell.angle_beta   90.00
_cell.angle_gamma   90.00
#
_symmetry.space_group_name_H-M   'P 1'
#
loop_
_entity.id
_entity.type
_entity.pdbx_description
1 polymer ?
#
loop_
_entity_poly.entity_id
_entity_poly.type
_entity_poly.pdbx_seq_one_letter_code
_entity_poly.pdbx_strand_id
1 'polypeptide(L)'
;NMAGINRKVQEWVLENVAEDYSISEGFPPVQKVDYKAFVADVDLAFTVPELEKTPTKEVPKEPTHLLDKTRYEKCSKVLEPWKEERLEEILEELREQARTQRILVKPTFDDASRDKNSPCLVGHVTWQQFKSCMETKCGFKLWEQDMQLLVEKYTDDYY
;
A
#
# COMPACT_ATOMS: atom_id res chain seq x y z
N ASN A 1 -10.70 -13.87 -7.73
CA ASN A 1 -10.42 -13.20 -6.43
C ASN A 1 -9.78 -11.86 -6.75
N MET A 2 -10.56 -10.81 -6.97
CA MET A 2 -10.01 -9.49 -7.35
C MET A 2 -9.68 -8.73 -6.06
N ALA A 3 -8.43 -8.80 -5.63
CA ALA A 3 -7.96 -8.03 -4.49
C ALA A 3 -8.12 -6.53 -4.80
N GLY A 4 -8.88 -5.80 -3.98
CA GLY A 4 -8.91 -4.33 -3.99
C GLY A 4 -10.13 -3.64 -4.65
N ILE A 5 -11.00 -4.34 -5.38
CA ILE A 5 -12.12 -3.67 -6.10
C ILE A 5 -13.28 -3.25 -5.17
N ASN A 6 -13.44 -3.90 -4.00
CA ASN A 6 -14.46 -3.54 -3.00
C ASN A 6 -13.91 -2.65 -1.88
N ARG A 7 -12.95 -1.77 -2.17
CA ARG A 7 -12.47 -0.80 -1.19
C ARG A 7 -13.53 0.31 -1.06
N LYS A 8 -14.22 0.37 0.08
CA LYS A 8 -15.05 1.52 0.40
C LYS A 8 -14.15 2.73 0.57
N VAL A 9 -14.35 3.76 -0.26
CA VAL A 9 -13.78 5.09 -0.03
C VAL A 9 -14.35 5.61 1.29
N GLN A 10 -13.50 6.19 2.14
CA GLN A 10 -13.95 6.73 3.43
C GLN A 10 -14.83 7.97 3.19
N GLU A 11 -15.81 8.20 4.07
CA GLU A 11 -16.80 9.26 3.89
C GLU A 11 -16.16 10.66 3.77
N TRP A 12 -15.20 10.97 4.64
CA TRP A 12 -14.46 12.24 4.57
C TRP A 12 -13.71 12.46 3.25
N VAL A 13 -13.29 11.38 2.57
CA VAL A 13 -12.66 11.49 1.24
C VAL A 13 -13.70 11.94 0.23
N LEU A 14 -14.93 11.39 0.31
CA LEU A 14 -16.02 11.81 -0.57
C LEU A 14 -16.44 13.25 -0.29
N GLU A 15 -16.44 13.68 0.98
CA GLU A 15 -16.72 15.06 1.38
C GLU A 15 -15.68 16.02 0.79
N ASN A 16 -14.38 15.71 0.94
CA ASN A 16 -13.30 16.53 0.38
C ASN A 16 -13.38 16.62 -1.14
N VAL A 17 -13.62 15.49 -1.82
CA VAL A 17 -13.81 15.48 -3.28
C VAL A 17 -15.02 16.34 -3.66
N ALA A 18 -16.13 16.24 -2.95
CA ALA A 18 -17.31 17.07 -3.24
C ALA A 18 -17.04 18.57 -3.03
N GLU A 19 -16.23 18.92 -2.04
CA GLU A 19 -15.80 20.30 -1.77
C GLU A 19 -14.86 20.82 -2.86
N ASP A 20 -13.86 20.04 -3.28
CA ASP A 20 -12.88 20.40 -4.30
C ASP A 20 -13.53 20.73 -5.66
N TYR A 21 -14.63 20.05 -5.99
CA TYR A 21 -15.40 20.28 -7.23
C TYR A 21 -16.67 21.10 -7.00
N SER A 22 -16.83 21.75 -5.85
CA SER A 22 -18.00 22.57 -5.55
C SER A 22 -17.97 23.90 -6.30
N ILE A 23 -19.07 24.23 -6.97
CA ILE A 23 -19.32 25.51 -7.63
C ILE A 23 -20.58 26.17 -7.05
N SER A 24 -20.60 27.50 -7.02
CA SER A 24 -21.76 28.29 -6.60
C SER A 24 -22.30 29.07 -7.78
N GLU A 25 -23.54 28.78 -8.19
CA GLU A 25 -24.17 29.38 -9.36
C GLU A 25 -25.60 29.86 -9.10
N GLY A 26 -26.04 30.88 -9.83
CA GLY A 26 -27.41 31.37 -9.85
C GLY A 26 -27.68 32.56 -8.91
N PHE A 27 -28.92 33.04 -8.92
CA PHE A 27 -29.43 34.05 -7.98
C PHE A 27 -30.82 33.63 -7.46
N PRO A 28 -30.97 33.22 -6.19
CA PRO A 28 -29.93 33.09 -5.17
C PRO A 28 -28.90 31.99 -5.50
N PRO A 29 -27.69 32.05 -4.92
CA PRO A 29 -26.63 31.07 -5.18
C PRO A 29 -27.03 29.68 -4.67
N VAL A 30 -26.88 28.68 -5.53
CA VAL A 30 -27.06 27.25 -5.20
C VAL A 30 -25.73 26.55 -5.37
N GLN A 31 -25.31 25.81 -4.35
CA GLN A 31 -24.12 24.97 -4.41
C GLN A 31 -24.39 23.74 -5.28
N LYS A 32 -23.48 23.47 -6.20
CA LYS A 32 -23.51 22.30 -7.10
C LYS A 32 -22.11 21.71 -7.19
N VAL A 33 -22.01 20.50 -7.72
CA VAL A 33 -20.73 19.86 -8.03
C VAL A 33 -20.48 19.94 -9.53
N ASP A 34 -19.32 20.44 -9.94
CA ASP A 34 -18.86 20.36 -11.32
C ASP A 34 -18.40 18.93 -11.66
N TYR A 35 -19.38 18.08 -11.97
CA TYR A 35 -19.09 16.70 -12.32
C TYR A 35 -18.23 16.56 -13.59
N LYS A 36 -18.20 17.57 -14.47
CA LYS A 36 -17.42 17.50 -15.71
C LYS A 36 -15.93 17.65 -15.41
N ALA A 37 -15.57 18.59 -14.54
CA ALA A 37 -14.21 18.75 -14.06
C ALA A 37 -13.74 17.47 -13.33
N PHE A 38 -14.58 16.93 -12.44
CA PHE A 38 -14.29 15.67 -11.76
C PHE A 38 -14.04 14.50 -12.73
N VAL A 39 -14.95 14.28 -13.70
CA VAL A 39 -14.80 13.20 -14.69
C VAL A 39 -13.54 13.40 -15.54
N ALA A 40 -13.24 14.64 -15.94
CA ALA A 40 -12.03 14.93 -16.70
C ALA A 40 -10.77 14.51 -15.94
N ASP A 41 -10.68 14.79 -14.63
CA ASP A 41 -9.55 14.39 -13.80
C ASP A 41 -9.48 12.87 -13.57
N VAL A 42 -10.62 12.20 -13.41
CA VAL A 42 -10.67 10.73 -13.32
C VAL A 42 -10.19 10.08 -14.63
N ASP A 43 -10.57 10.63 -15.78
CA ASP A 43 -10.16 10.11 -17.08
C ASP A 43 -8.65 10.28 -17.32
N LEU A 44 -8.01 11.29 -16.71
CA LEU A 44 -6.55 11.48 -16.76
C LEU A 44 -5.77 10.31 -16.16
N ALA A 45 -6.37 9.51 -15.28
CA ALA A 45 -5.76 8.28 -14.78
C ALA A 45 -5.58 7.22 -15.88
N PHE A 46 -6.38 7.28 -16.95
CA PHE A 46 -6.39 6.29 -18.02
C PHE A 46 -5.79 6.82 -19.33
N THR A 47 -6.07 8.07 -19.67
CA THR A 47 -5.68 8.65 -20.96
C THR A 47 -5.53 10.15 -20.89
N VAL A 48 -4.92 10.73 -21.92
CA VAL A 48 -4.86 12.17 -22.11
C VAL A 48 -5.96 12.59 -23.09
N PRO A 49 -6.75 13.65 -22.81
CA PRO A 49 -7.77 14.13 -23.72
C PRO A 49 -7.16 14.79 -24.96
N GLU A 50 -7.94 14.86 -26.04
CA GLU A 50 -7.64 15.58 -27.29
C GLU A 50 -6.35 15.16 -28.02
N LEU A 51 -6.00 13.86 -27.98
CA LEU A 51 -4.83 13.34 -28.70
C LEU A 51 -4.94 13.49 -30.22
N GLU A 52 -6.15 13.54 -30.76
CA GLU A 52 -6.40 13.84 -32.18
C GLU A 52 -5.94 15.26 -32.58
N LYS A 53 -5.89 16.19 -31.62
CA LYS A 53 -5.35 17.55 -31.83
C LYS A 53 -3.87 17.65 -31.52
N THR A 54 -3.29 16.65 -30.85
CA THR A 54 -1.89 16.63 -30.40
C THR A 54 -1.19 15.32 -30.78
N PRO A 55 -1.05 15.01 -32.08
CA PRO A 55 -0.60 13.69 -32.56
C PRO A 55 0.84 13.32 -32.20
N THR A 56 1.68 14.30 -31.83
CA THR A 56 3.07 14.08 -31.40
C THR A 56 3.23 14.01 -29.89
N LYS A 57 2.14 14.11 -29.11
CA LYS A 57 2.21 14.05 -27.66
C LYS A 57 2.50 12.62 -27.21
N GLU A 58 3.61 12.43 -26.50
CA GLU A 58 3.92 11.14 -25.88
C GLU A 58 3.07 10.95 -24.64
N VAL A 59 2.36 9.83 -24.57
CA VAL A 59 1.50 9.46 -23.44
C VAL A 59 2.09 8.22 -22.77
N PRO A 60 2.24 8.21 -21.44
CA PRO A 60 2.63 7.01 -20.71
C PRO A 60 1.65 5.86 -20.97
N LYS A 61 2.16 4.64 -21.15
CA LYS A 61 1.31 3.45 -21.37
C LYS A 61 0.42 3.11 -20.18
N GLU A 62 0.79 3.59 -19.00
CA GLU A 62 0.10 3.33 -17.74
C GLU A 62 0.39 4.46 -16.75
N PRO A 63 -0.50 4.71 -15.78
CA PRO A 63 -0.29 5.70 -14.72
C PRO A 63 0.71 5.16 -13.69
N THR A 64 2.01 5.27 -13.98
CA THR A 64 3.08 4.67 -13.15
C THR A 64 3.05 5.12 -11.69
N HIS A 65 2.59 6.34 -11.41
CA HIS A 65 2.50 6.88 -10.05
C HIS A 65 1.37 6.25 -9.21
N LEU A 66 0.36 5.64 -9.84
CA LEU A 66 -0.75 4.95 -9.15
C LEU A 66 -0.48 3.45 -8.96
N LEU A 67 0.59 2.92 -9.57
CA LEU A 67 0.86 1.49 -9.65
C LEU A 67 2.20 1.16 -9.00
N ASP A 68 2.16 0.50 -7.83
CA ASP A 68 3.35 -0.14 -7.28
C ASP A 68 3.48 -1.58 -7.81
N LYS A 69 4.19 -1.71 -8.94
CA LYS A 69 4.51 -3.01 -9.55
C LYS A 69 5.50 -3.83 -8.73
N THR A 70 6.21 -3.19 -7.82
CA THR A 70 7.30 -3.78 -7.04
C THR A 70 6.91 -4.01 -5.58
N ARG A 71 5.63 -3.83 -5.21
CA ARG A 71 5.16 -3.90 -3.82
C ARG A 71 5.51 -5.18 -3.07
N TYR A 72 5.68 -6.29 -3.80
CA TYR A 72 6.07 -7.59 -3.24
C TYR A 72 7.56 -7.90 -3.37
N GLU A 73 8.31 -7.06 -4.08
CA GLU A 73 9.76 -7.16 -4.27
C GLU A 73 10.51 -6.25 -3.29
N LYS A 74 10.01 -5.03 -3.08
CA LYS A 74 10.57 -4.03 -2.17
C LYS A 74 9.46 -3.24 -1.49
N CYS A 75 9.71 -2.85 -0.25
CA CYS A 75 8.86 -1.88 0.44
C CYS A 75 9.21 -0.46 -0.02
N SER A 76 8.21 0.31 -0.43
CA SER A 76 8.35 1.71 -0.85
C SER A 76 8.35 2.70 0.32
N LYS A 77 7.93 2.27 1.52
CA LYS A 77 7.95 3.09 2.73
C LYS A 77 9.39 3.43 3.14
N VAL A 78 9.65 4.69 3.42
CA VAL A 78 10.96 5.18 3.88
C VAL A 78 10.82 5.69 5.30
N LEU A 79 11.63 5.16 6.22
CA LEU A 79 11.71 5.56 7.61
C LEU A 79 12.80 6.64 7.81
N GLU A 80 12.96 7.11 9.04
CA GLU A 80 14.05 8.01 9.39
C GLU A 80 15.42 7.36 9.15
N PRO A 81 16.47 8.11 8.77
CA PRO A 81 17.75 7.53 8.33
C PRO A 81 18.38 6.54 9.32
N TRP A 82 18.36 6.87 10.61
CA TRP A 82 18.90 5.99 11.66
C TRP A 82 18.08 4.71 11.86
N LYS A 83 16.76 4.76 11.58
CA LYS A 83 15.90 3.57 11.58
C LYS A 83 16.18 2.67 10.39
N GLU A 84 16.43 3.25 9.22
CA GLU A 84 16.81 2.46 8.03
C GLU A 84 18.17 1.78 8.22
N GLU A 85 19.15 2.46 8.82
CA GLU A 85 20.44 1.87 9.16
C GLU A 85 20.27 0.68 10.13
N ARG A 86 19.50 0.88 11.22
CA ARG A 86 19.20 -0.22 12.16
C ARG A 86 18.42 -1.36 11.50
N LEU A 87 17.47 -1.04 10.61
CA LEU A 87 16.71 -2.03 9.86
C LEU A 87 17.62 -2.90 8.98
N GLU A 88 18.62 -2.30 8.34
CA GLU A 88 19.56 -3.01 7.51
C GLU A 88 20.41 -4.02 8.32
N GLU A 89 20.84 -3.62 9.52
CA GLU A 89 21.50 -4.52 10.48
C GLU A 89 20.60 -5.70 10.87
N ILE A 90 19.35 -5.43 11.27
CA ILE A 90 18.38 -6.47 11.66
C ILE A 90 18.14 -7.45 10.51
N LEU A 91 17.98 -6.95 9.28
CA LEU A 91 17.77 -7.79 8.11
C LEU A 91 18.98 -8.69 7.84
N GLU A 92 20.21 -8.21 8.04
CA GLU A 92 21.40 -9.04 7.90
C GLU A 92 21.48 -10.11 9.00
N GLU A 93 21.22 -9.76 10.26
CA GLU A 93 21.15 -10.72 11.37
C GLU A 93 20.11 -11.83 11.11
N LEU A 94 18.95 -11.46 10.56
CA LEU A 94 17.91 -12.41 10.17
C LEU A 94 18.33 -13.31 9.00
N ARG A 95 19.03 -12.76 8.00
CA ARG A 95 19.57 -13.54 6.88
C ARG A 95 20.57 -14.58 7.37
N GLU A 96 21.47 -14.19 8.28
CA GLU A 96 22.45 -15.10 8.87
C GLU A 96 21.78 -16.22 9.68
N GLN A 97 20.81 -15.89 10.53
CA GLN A 97 20.04 -16.86 11.29
C GLN A 97 19.31 -17.84 10.35
N ALA A 98 18.61 -17.32 9.34
CA ALA A 98 17.87 -18.12 8.39
C ALA A 98 18.78 -19.06 7.59
N ARG A 99 19.93 -18.57 7.15
CA ARG A 99 20.92 -19.37 6.41
C ARG A 99 21.52 -20.47 7.27
N THR A 100 21.91 -20.15 8.51
CA THR A 100 22.57 -21.10 9.42
C THR A 100 21.62 -22.20 9.87
N GLN A 101 20.37 -21.84 10.15
CA GLN A 101 19.34 -22.76 10.63
C GLN A 101 18.53 -23.39 9.49
N ARG A 102 18.82 -23.03 8.22
CA ARG A 102 18.10 -23.47 7.01
C ARG A 102 16.59 -23.20 7.09
N ILE A 103 16.23 -22.05 7.62
CA ILE A 103 14.83 -21.64 7.77
C ILE A 103 14.31 -21.13 6.43
N LEU A 104 13.24 -21.76 5.94
CA LEU A 104 12.42 -21.20 4.86
C LEU A 104 11.34 -20.31 5.50
N VAL A 105 11.51 -19.00 5.36
CA VAL A 105 10.64 -18.00 6.02
C VAL A 105 9.24 -17.98 5.38
N LYS A 106 9.15 -17.88 4.05
CA LYS A 106 7.85 -17.71 3.37
C LYS A 106 6.78 -18.77 3.71
N PRO A 107 7.09 -20.08 3.79
CA PRO A 107 6.09 -21.10 4.14
C PRO A 107 5.40 -20.89 5.48
N THR A 108 6.08 -20.31 6.49
CA THR A 108 5.47 -20.08 7.81
C THR A 108 4.38 -19.01 7.74
N PHE A 109 4.59 -17.97 6.93
CA PHE A 109 3.62 -16.92 6.65
C PHE A 109 2.50 -17.35 5.70
N ASP A 110 2.81 -18.20 4.72
CA ASP A 110 1.81 -18.80 3.84
C ASP A 110 0.78 -19.61 4.63
N ASP A 111 1.21 -20.30 5.68
CA ASP A 111 0.34 -21.01 6.61
C ASP A 111 -0.55 -20.05 7.41
N ALA A 112 0.04 -19.00 8.00
CA ALA A 112 -0.70 -18.03 8.80
C ALA A 112 -1.72 -17.20 7.99
N SER A 113 -1.37 -16.83 6.75
CA SER A 113 -2.26 -16.07 5.85
C SER A 113 -3.43 -16.88 5.28
N ARG A 114 -3.40 -18.21 5.39
CA ARG A 114 -4.49 -19.10 4.96
C ARG A 114 -5.48 -19.44 6.07
N ASP A 115 -5.30 -18.89 7.28
CA ASP A 115 -6.24 -19.10 8.38
C ASP A 115 -7.59 -18.46 8.08
N LYS A 116 -8.62 -19.31 7.95
CA LYS A 116 -10.00 -18.90 7.64
C LYS A 116 -10.64 -18.05 8.73
N ASN A 117 -10.12 -18.11 9.96
CA ASN A 117 -10.63 -17.35 11.10
C ASN A 117 -9.94 -15.98 11.25
N SER A 118 -8.95 -15.69 10.42
CA SER A 118 -8.23 -14.42 10.42
C SER A 118 -8.62 -13.57 9.21
N PRO A 119 -8.65 -12.22 9.33
CA PRO A 119 -8.74 -11.35 8.18
C PRO A 119 -7.63 -11.67 7.17
N CYS A 120 -8.04 -12.15 6.00
CA CYS A 120 -7.13 -12.57 4.95
C CYS A 120 -6.93 -11.45 3.92
N LEU A 121 -5.69 -11.01 3.74
CA LEU A 121 -5.27 -10.15 2.64
C LEU A 121 -4.06 -10.78 1.94
N VAL A 122 -4.08 -10.83 0.62
CA VAL A 122 -3.03 -11.51 -0.16
C VAL A 122 -1.68 -10.86 0.10
N GLY A 123 -0.72 -11.67 0.57
CA GLY A 123 0.63 -11.22 0.90
C GLY A 123 0.76 -10.53 2.26
N HIS A 124 -0.26 -10.57 3.10
CA HIS A 124 -0.28 -9.92 4.41
C HIS A 124 -0.75 -10.89 5.50
N VAL A 125 -0.33 -10.62 6.73
CA VAL A 125 -0.77 -11.29 7.95
C VAL A 125 -1.02 -10.23 9.03
N THR A 126 -1.80 -10.56 10.05
CA THR A 126 -1.98 -9.63 11.17
C THR A 126 -0.69 -9.47 11.97
N TRP A 127 -0.56 -8.36 12.73
CA TRP A 127 0.58 -8.13 13.64
C TRP A 127 0.86 -9.33 14.57
N GLN A 128 -0.19 -9.90 15.16
CA GLN A 128 -0.06 -11.05 16.07
C GLN A 128 0.46 -12.30 15.34
N GLN A 129 -0.05 -12.55 14.13
CA GLN A 129 0.43 -13.65 13.29
C GLN A 129 1.87 -13.44 12.85
N PHE A 130 2.24 -12.20 12.50
CA PHE A 130 3.62 -11.84 12.16
C PHE A 130 4.58 -12.16 13.30
N LYS A 131 4.27 -11.67 14.51
CA LYS A 131 5.08 -11.92 15.71
C LYS A 131 5.21 -13.42 16.00
N SER A 132 4.10 -14.16 15.98
CA SER A 132 4.11 -15.61 16.19
C SER A 132 4.94 -16.36 15.13
N CYS A 133 4.86 -15.94 13.86
CA CYS A 133 5.68 -16.54 12.80
C CYS A 133 7.17 -16.28 13.02
N MET A 134 7.55 -15.06 13.38
CA MET A 134 8.95 -14.69 13.61
C MET A 134 9.55 -15.41 14.83
N GLU A 135 8.87 -15.34 15.97
CA GLU A 135 9.39 -15.84 17.25
C GLU A 135 9.20 -17.36 17.40
N THR A 136 7.98 -17.85 17.16
CA THR A 136 7.62 -19.25 17.48
C THR A 136 7.90 -20.20 16.33
N LYS A 137 7.50 -19.85 15.10
CA LYS A 137 7.63 -20.76 13.95
C LYS A 137 9.02 -20.72 13.32
N CYS A 138 9.57 -19.52 13.11
CA CYS A 138 10.91 -19.33 12.58
C CYS A 138 12.00 -19.42 13.65
N GLY A 139 11.67 -19.14 14.92
CA GLY A 139 12.64 -19.20 16.02
C GLY A 139 13.67 -18.07 15.99
N PHE A 140 13.36 -16.94 15.34
CA PHE A 140 14.28 -15.81 15.29
C PHE A 140 14.42 -15.15 16.66
N LYS A 141 15.65 -14.80 17.00
CA LYS A 141 15.95 -14.05 18.23
C LYS A 141 16.09 -12.58 17.86
N LEU A 142 15.10 -11.78 18.26
CA LEU A 142 15.05 -10.34 18.05
C LEU A 142 14.65 -9.65 19.34
N TRP A 143 15.11 -8.41 19.52
CA TRP A 143 14.59 -7.54 20.56
C TRP A 143 13.20 -7.03 20.17
N GLU A 144 12.35 -6.72 21.16
CA GLU A 144 11.00 -6.21 20.90
C GLU A 144 11.02 -4.92 20.05
N GLN A 145 12.02 -4.06 20.26
CA GLN A 145 12.20 -2.81 19.52
C GLN A 145 12.50 -3.07 18.04
N ASP A 146 13.32 -4.07 17.75
CA ASP A 146 13.65 -4.47 16.37
C ASP A 146 12.42 -5.10 15.68
N MET A 147 11.61 -5.87 16.41
CA MET A 147 10.33 -6.39 15.93
C MET A 147 9.36 -5.27 15.58
N GLN A 148 9.26 -4.25 16.44
CA GLN A 148 8.43 -3.07 16.19
C GLN A 148 8.91 -2.29 14.97
N LEU A 149 10.22 -2.13 14.79
CA LEU A 149 10.80 -1.45 13.64
C LEU A 149 10.49 -2.18 12.32
N LEU A 150 10.60 -3.51 12.29
CA LEU A 150 10.18 -4.31 11.13
C LEU A 150 8.73 -4.04 10.77
N VAL A 151 7.85 -3.96 11.77
CA VAL A 151 6.44 -3.72 11.51
C VAL A 151 6.15 -2.30 11.11
N GLU A 152 6.80 -1.31 11.73
CA GLU A 152 6.73 0.07 11.26
C GLU A 152 7.10 0.17 9.77
N LYS A 153 8.14 -0.55 9.32
CA LYS A 153 8.55 -0.60 7.92
C LYS A 153 7.52 -1.27 7.00
N TYR A 154 6.99 -2.43 7.39
CA TYR A 154 6.20 -3.30 6.50
C TYR A 154 4.69 -3.27 6.74
N THR A 155 4.19 -2.46 7.68
CA THR A 155 2.76 -2.19 7.83
C THR A 155 2.27 -1.26 6.72
N ASP A 156 1.16 -1.66 6.10
CA ASP A 156 0.43 -0.81 5.16
C ASP A 156 -0.21 0.37 5.90
N ASP A 157 0.07 1.59 5.46
CA ASP A 157 -0.49 2.83 6.05
C ASP A 157 -1.99 3.03 5.74
N TYR A 158 -2.57 2.12 4.96
CA TYR A 158 -3.86 2.27 4.30
C TYR A 158 -4.94 1.32 4.83
N TYR A 159 -4.65 0.64 5.95
CA TYR A 159 -5.55 -0.24 6.70
C TYR A 159 -5.65 0.14 8.17
#